data_AF-A0A8T1V1D4-F1
#
_entry.id   AF-A0A8T1V1D4-F1
#
_cell.length_a   1.000
_cell.length_b   1.000
_cell.length_c   1.000
_cell.angle_alpha   90.00
_cell.angle_beta   90.00
_cell.angle_gamma   90.00
#
_symmetry.space_group_name_H-M   'P 1'
#
loop_
_entity.id
_entity.type
_entity.pdbx_description
1 polymer ?
#
loop_
_entity_poly.entity_id
_entity_poly.type
_entity_poly.pdbx_seq_one_letter_code
_entity_poly.pdbx_strand_id
1 'polypeptide(L)'
;MGLSLVSGSIENALNTKGIRCRVYRLAASYLGYYDPDLRAGESDKALWYDGATLRIHVLIKKERYALLFENELQNEGITQASPLDGHTVLTTVAPISRELSELRRILTRHYVPEDTDSPQVTMSSLSTNTSIVDVVTDEFKYQRIESEE
;
A
#
# COMPACT_ATOMS: atom_id res chain seq x y z
N MET A 1 -14.75 -12.84 -20.16
CA MET A 1 -13.96 -12.60 -18.94
C MET A 1 -14.49 -11.34 -18.31
N GLY A 2 -15.09 -11.42 -17.11
CA GLY A 2 -15.73 -10.28 -16.46
C GLY A 2 -14.73 -9.43 -15.67
N LEU A 3 -14.92 -8.12 -15.66
CA LEU A 3 -14.17 -7.19 -14.82
C LEU A 3 -14.92 -7.01 -13.49
N SER A 4 -14.20 -6.92 -12.39
CA SER A 4 -14.76 -6.65 -11.07
C SER A 4 -14.20 -5.34 -10.52
N LEU A 5 -15.07 -4.49 -9.98
CA LEU A 5 -14.68 -3.34 -9.19
C LEU A 5 -14.58 -3.76 -7.73
N VAL A 6 -13.48 -3.41 -7.09
CA VAL A 6 -13.38 -3.41 -5.63
C VAL A 6 -13.43 -1.96 -5.18
N SER A 7 -14.56 -1.59 -4.57
CA SER A 7 -14.76 -0.29 -3.96
C SER A 7 -14.69 -0.41 -2.45
N GLY A 8 -14.14 0.58 -1.77
CA GLY A 8 -14.05 0.55 -0.32
C GLY A 8 -13.62 1.85 0.33
N SER A 9 -13.56 1.82 1.64
CA SER A 9 -13.09 2.91 2.48
C SER A 9 -12.43 2.41 3.76
N ILE A 10 -11.39 3.11 4.19
CA ILE A 10 -10.74 2.90 5.48
C ILE A 10 -10.88 4.18 6.30
N GLU A 11 -11.60 4.09 7.41
CA GLU A 11 -11.89 5.24 8.27
C GLU A 11 -10.65 5.68 9.06
N ASN A 12 -10.52 7.00 9.29
CA ASN A 12 -9.42 7.62 10.04
C ASN A 12 -8.01 7.25 9.54
N ALA A 13 -7.89 6.83 8.27
CA ALA A 13 -6.67 6.35 7.67
C ALA A 13 -5.61 7.44 7.45
N LEU A 14 -5.97 8.73 7.45
CA LEU A 14 -5.05 9.83 7.17
C LEU A 14 -3.97 9.99 8.25
N ASN A 15 -4.28 9.64 9.50
CA ASN A 15 -3.38 9.84 10.63
C ASN A 15 -2.38 8.70 10.85
N THR A 16 -2.59 7.56 10.20
CA THR A 16 -1.77 6.35 10.41
C THR A 16 -0.82 6.13 9.25
N LYS A 17 0.49 6.18 9.54
CA LYS A 17 1.53 6.03 8.52
C LYS A 17 1.45 4.67 7.84
N GLY A 18 1.52 4.68 6.50
CA GLY A 18 1.76 3.48 5.72
C GLY A 18 0.51 2.75 5.23
N ILE A 19 -0.70 3.15 5.65
CA ILE A 19 -1.95 2.56 5.16
C ILE A 19 -2.03 2.64 3.64
N ARG A 20 -1.91 3.85 3.07
CA ARG A 20 -2.02 4.04 1.62
C ARG A 20 -0.93 3.27 0.85
N CYS A 21 0.30 3.21 1.38
CA CYS A 21 1.38 2.39 0.82
C CYS A 21 1.02 0.90 0.82
N ARG A 22 0.49 0.39 1.95
CA ARG A 22 0.08 -1.01 2.09
C ARG A 22 -1.03 -1.37 1.10
N VAL A 23 -2.06 -0.54 0.98
CA VAL A 23 -3.15 -0.75 0.02
C VAL A 23 -2.64 -0.70 -1.43
N TYR A 24 -1.73 0.22 -1.77
CA TYR A 24 -1.09 0.24 -3.10
C TYR A 24 -0.34 -1.06 -3.41
N ARG A 25 0.42 -1.59 -2.43
CA ARG A 25 1.14 -2.86 -2.57
C ARG A 25 0.17 -4.03 -2.79
N LEU A 26 -0.92 -4.09 -2.02
CA LEU A 26 -1.94 -5.13 -2.19
C LEU A 26 -2.60 -5.03 -3.57
N ALA A 27 -3.02 -3.84 -3.99
CA ALA A 27 -3.61 -3.62 -5.31
C ALA A 27 -2.66 -4.08 -6.44
N ALA A 28 -1.35 -3.83 -6.32
CA ALA A 28 -0.37 -4.31 -7.28
C ALA A 28 -0.21 -5.85 -7.28
N SER A 29 -0.19 -6.48 -6.10
CA SER A 29 -0.08 -7.94 -5.93
C SER A 29 -1.26 -8.70 -6.51
N TYR A 30 -2.48 -8.15 -6.38
CA TYR A 30 -3.72 -8.75 -6.88
C TYR A 30 -4.09 -8.30 -8.31
N LEU A 31 -3.12 -7.77 -9.05
CA LEU A 31 -3.28 -7.39 -10.47
C LEU A 31 -4.39 -6.33 -10.66
N GLY A 32 -4.41 -5.33 -9.79
CA GLY A 32 -5.30 -4.18 -9.88
C GLY A 32 -4.99 -3.26 -11.07
N TYR A 33 -6.02 -2.60 -11.55
CA TYR A 33 -5.99 -1.62 -12.63
C TYR A 33 -6.71 -0.34 -12.22
N TYR A 34 -6.27 0.78 -12.76
CA TYR A 34 -6.97 2.05 -12.63
C TYR A 34 -8.25 2.06 -13.47
N ASP A 35 -9.28 2.71 -12.95
CA ASP A 35 -10.49 3.01 -13.71
C ASP A 35 -10.23 4.11 -14.75
N PRO A 36 -10.40 3.85 -16.06
CA PRO A 36 -10.24 4.86 -17.10
C PRO A 36 -11.12 6.10 -16.89
N ASP A 37 -12.28 5.96 -16.24
CA ASP A 37 -13.17 7.10 -15.97
C ASP A 37 -12.64 8.05 -14.90
N LEU A 38 -11.82 7.52 -13.97
CA LEU A 38 -11.22 8.30 -12.89
C LEU A 38 -9.88 8.93 -13.31
N ARG A 39 -9.52 8.81 -14.59
CA ARG A 39 -8.33 9.46 -15.15
C ARG A 39 -8.63 10.94 -15.38
N ALA A 40 -7.93 11.78 -14.62
CA ALA A 40 -7.92 13.22 -14.86
C ALA A 40 -6.55 13.61 -15.43
N GLY A 41 -6.46 13.72 -16.75
CA GLY A 41 -5.20 14.00 -17.46
C GLY A 41 -4.19 12.88 -17.25
N GLU A 42 -3.00 13.21 -16.74
CA GLU A 42 -1.94 12.24 -16.43
C GLU A 42 -2.08 11.59 -15.04
N SER A 43 -3.11 11.97 -14.27
CA SER A 43 -3.33 11.44 -12.93
C SER A 43 -4.34 10.29 -12.95
N ASP A 44 -3.82 9.08 -12.89
CA ASP A 44 -4.57 7.85 -12.63
C ASP A 44 -4.92 7.76 -11.13
N LYS A 45 -6.21 7.76 -10.76
CA LYS A 45 -6.66 7.66 -9.36
C LYS A 45 -7.29 6.31 -9.06
N ALA A 46 -6.70 5.57 -8.12
CA ALA A 46 -7.29 4.36 -7.51
C ALA A 46 -7.49 4.48 -6.00
N LEU A 47 -6.70 5.37 -5.37
CA LEU A 47 -6.68 5.61 -3.93
C LEU A 47 -6.59 7.11 -3.71
N TRP A 48 -7.50 7.66 -2.92
CA TRP A 48 -7.50 9.09 -2.57
C TRP A 48 -8.13 9.29 -1.20
N TYR A 49 -7.80 10.39 -0.53
CA TYR A 49 -8.44 10.74 0.73
C TYR A 49 -9.67 11.60 0.49
N ASP A 50 -10.72 11.29 1.25
CA ASP A 50 -11.95 12.06 1.39
C ASP A 50 -12.05 12.43 2.87
N GLY A 51 -11.53 13.61 3.22
CA GLY A 51 -11.24 13.98 4.61
C GLY A 51 -10.21 13.04 5.25
N ALA A 52 -10.55 12.45 6.38
CA ALA A 52 -9.69 11.49 7.08
C ALA A 52 -9.79 10.05 6.54
N THR A 53 -10.71 9.79 5.61
CA THR A 53 -11.03 8.45 5.11
C THR A 53 -10.30 8.17 3.80
N LEU A 54 -9.59 7.03 3.71
CA LEU A 54 -8.99 6.59 2.46
C LEU A 54 -10.04 5.86 1.62
N ARG A 55 -10.33 6.34 0.42
CA ARG A 55 -11.21 5.68 -0.57
C ARG A 55 -10.40 4.72 -1.44
N ILE A 56 -11.01 3.58 -1.75
CA ILE A 56 -10.44 2.51 -2.57
C ILE A 56 -11.34 2.31 -3.79
N HIS A 57 -10.74 2.35 -4.98
CA HIS A 57 -11.41 2.07 -6.25
C HIS A 57 -10.45 1.37 -7.21
N VAL A 58 -10.50 0.02 -7.23
CA VAL A 58 -9.55 -0.80 -7.97
C VAL A 58 -10.28 -1.78 -8.88
N LEU A 59 -9.93 -1.80 -10.16
CA LEU A 59 -10.47 -2.74 -11.14
C LEU A 59 -9.63 -4.01 -11.22
N ILE A 60 -10.27 -5.18 -11.27
CA ILE A 60 -9.59 -6.49 -11.32
C ILE A 60 -10.26 -7.40 -12.36
N LYS A 61 -9.48 -7.96 -13.29
CA LYS A 61 -9.98 -8.77 -14.43
C LYS A 61 -10.52 -10.15 -14.08
N LYS A 62 -10.26 -10.67 -12.88
CA LYS A 62 -10.77 -11.97 -12.45
C LYS A 62 -11.41 -11.80 -11.07
N GLU A 63 -12.67 -12.19 -10.96
CA GLU A 63 -13.44 -12.14 -9.71
C GLU A 63 -12.69 -12.81 -8.55
N ARG A 64 -12.05 -13.97 -8.80
CA ARG A 64 -11.20 -14.62 -7.78
C ARG A 64 -10.13 -13.69 -7.18
N TYR A 65 -9.45 -12.89 -8.00
CA TYR A 65 -8.45 -11.95 -7.49
C TYR A 65 -9.09 -10.75 -6.78
N ALA A 66 -10.28 -10.33 -7.19
CA ALA A 66 -11.03 -9.29 -6.51
C ALA A 66 -11.45 -9.73 -5.10
N LEU A 67 -11.97 -10.95 -4.97
CA LEU A 67 -12.32 -11.53 -3.68
C LEU A 67 -11.10 -11.78 -2.79
N LEU A 68 -9.96 -12.20 -3.35
CA LEU A 68 -8.72 -12.34 -2.58
C LEU A 68 -8.19 -10.99 -2.10
N PHE A 69 -8.21 -9.96 -2.96
CA PHE A 69 -7.81 -8.60 -2.58
C PHE A 69 -8.71 -8.04 -1.48
N GLU A 70 -10.03 -8.22 -1.59
CA GLU A 70 -10.99 -7.85 -0.56
C GLU A 70 -10.71 -8.57 0.76
N ASN A 71 -10.50 -9.89 0.71
CA ASN A 71 -10.22 -10.70 1.89
C ASN A 71 -8.94 -10.24 2.61
N GLU A 72 -7.86 -9.98 1.86
CA GLU A 72 -6.63 -9.45 2.46
C GLU A 72 -6.84 -8.07 3.06
N LEU A 73 -7.58 -7.16 2.41
CA LEU A 73 -7.88 -5.85 2.98
C LEU A 73 -8.60 -5.97 4.33
N GLN A 74 -9.55 -6.89 4.44
CA GLN A 74 -10.25 -7.18 5.68
C GLN A 74 -9.32 -7.79 6.75
N ASN A 75 -8.47 -8.74 6.36
CA ASN A 75 -7.50 -9.36 7.28
C ASN A 75 -6.48 -8.35 7.80
N GLU A 76 -6.03 -7.42 6.96
CA GLU A 76 -5.10 -6.36 7.35
C GLU A 76 -5.68 -5.45 8.44
N GLY A 77 -7.00 -5.31 8.51
CA GLY A 77 -7.68 -4.56 9.57
C GLY A 77 -7.56 -5.19 10.97
N ILE A 78 -7.32 -6.50 11.03
CA ILE A 78 -7.27 -7.29 12.27
C ILE A 78 -5.90 -7.96 12.52
N THR A 79 -4.98 -7.86 11.56
CA THR A 79 -3.65 -8.47 11.66
C THR A 79 -2.74 -7.58 12.47
N GLN A 80 -2.24 -8.09 13.59
CA GLN A 80 -1.34 -7.36 14.46
C GLN A 80 -0.09 -6.86 13.70
N ALA A 81 0.28 -5.60 13.93
CA ALA A 81 1.39 -4.90 13.26
C ALA A 81 1.19 -4.60 11.76
N SER A 82 0.00 -4.88 11.22
CA SER A 82 -0.44 -4.28 9.96
C SER A 82 -0.57 -2.76 10.12
N PRO A 83 -0.25 -1.95 9.10
CA PRO A 83 -0.60 -0.52 9.12
C PRO A 83 -2.11 -0.26 9.23
N LEU A 84 -2.95 -1.23 8.88
CA LEU A 84 -4.41 -1.16 8.97
C LEU A 84 -4.94 -1.73 10.31
N ASP A 85 -4.07 -2.24 11.19
CA ASP A 85 -4.46 -2.85 12.46
C ASP A 85 -5.34 -1.89 13.29
N GLY A 86 -6.54 -2.34 13.65
CA GLY A 86 -7.53 -1.57 14.40
C GLY A 86 -8.33 -0.55 13.59
N HIS A 87 -8.12 -0.46 12.27
CA HIS A 87 -8.93 0.39 11.39
C HIS A 87 -10.18 -0.32 10.88
N THR A 88 -11.29 0.41 10.80
CA THR A 88 -12.51 -0.05 10.13
C THR A 88 -12.29 -0.08 8.62
N VAL A 89 -12.29 -1.27 8.03
CA VAL A 89 -12.17 -1.49 6.58
C VAL A 89 -13.54 -1.90 6.02
N LEU A 90 -14.12 -1.05 5.17
CA LEU A 90 -15.36 -1.33 4.46
C LEU A 90 -15.05 -1.57 2.99
N THR A 91 -15.43 -2.71 2.44
CA THR A 91 -15.17 -3.08 1.04
C THR A 91 -16.36 -3.77 0.43
N THR A 92 -16.51 -3.64 -0.88
CA THR A 92 -17.48 -4.36 -1.68
C THR A 92 -16.86 -4.73 -3.03
N VAL A 93 -17.17 -5.94 -3.50
CA VAL A 93 -16.83 -6.39 -4.85
C VAL A 93 -18.09 -6.40 -5.70
N ALA A 94 -18.04 -5.70 -6.84
CA ALA A 94 -19.15 -5.64 -7.79
C ALA A 94 -18.67 -6.03 -9.20
N PRO A 95 -19.39 -6.89 -9.94
CA PRO A 95 -19.09 -7.12 -11.34
C PRO A 95 -19.40 -5.88 -12.17
N ILE A 96 -18.55 -5.60 -13.16
CA ILE A 96 -18.75 -4.52 -14.12
C ILE A 96 -19.03 -5.14 -15.49
N SER A 97 -20.17 -4.76 -16.08
CA SER A 97 -20.59 -5.21 -17.41
C SER A 97 -20.04 -4.36 -18.56
N ARG A 98 -19.29 -3.31 -18.25
CA ARG A 98 -18.72 -2.40 -19.24
C ARG A 98 -17.41 -2.93 -19.81
N GLU A 99 -17.24 -2.78 -21.12
CA GLU A 99 -15.93 -2.91 -21.76
C GLU A 99 -15.10 -1.65 -21.52
N LEU A 100 -13.97 -1.82 -20.82
CA LEU A 100 -13.01 -0.77 -20.59
C LEU A 100 -11.78 -1.00 -21.48
N SER A 101 -11.50 -0.04 -22.35
CA SER A 101 -10.27 0.01 -23.13
C SER A 101 -9.12 0.59 -22.30
N GLU A 102 -7.89 0.19 -22.64
CA GLU A 102 -6.66 0.78 -22.10
C GLU A 102 -6.52 0.74 -20.58
N LEU A 103 -6.84 -0.40 -19.95
CA LEU A 103 -6.59 -0.60 -18.53
C LEU A 103 -5.09 -0.47 -18.20
N ARG A 104 -4.75 0.53 -17.38
CA ARG A 104 -3.39 0.75 -16.87
C ARG A 104 -3.25 0.01 -15.54
N ARG A 105 -2.18 -0.78 -15.42
CA ARG A 105 -1.94 -1.60 -14.23
C ARG A 105 -1.46 -0.74 -13.07
N ILE A 106 -1.99 -1.00 -11.87
CA ILE A 106 -1.48 -0.42 -10.63
C ILE A 106 -0.19 -1.15 -10.27
N LEU A 107 0.86 -0.39 -10.00
CA LEU A 107 2.17 -0.91 -9.59
C LEU A 107 2.59 -0.20 -8.31
N THR A 108 3.34 -0.90 -7.45
CA THR A 108 3.84 -0.34 -6.19
C THR A 108 4.60 0.97 -6.40
N ARG A 109 5.35 1.10 -7.50
CA ARG A 109 6.10 2.32 -7.84
C ARG A 109 5.23 3.54 -8.15
N HIS A 110 3.92 3.37 -8.34
CA HIS A 110 2.98 4.49 -8.55
C HIS A 110 2.59 5.16 -7.22
N TYR A 111 2.90 4.53 -6.09
CA TYR A 111 2.79 5.19 -4.79
C TYR A 111 3.88 6.26 -4.66
N VAL A 112 3.44 7.51 -4.47
CA VAL A 112 4.31 8.65 -4.18
C VAL A 112 4.18 8.97 -2.69
N PRO A 113 5.24 8.78 -1.89
CA PRO A 113 5.20 9.04 -0.45
C PRO A 113 4.91 10.52 -0.11
N GLU A 114 5.50 11.43 -0.88
CA GLU A 114 5.40 12.89 -0.67
C GLU A 114 4.19 13.53 -1.36
N ASP A 115 3.23 12.73 -1.80
CA ASP A 115 1.98 13.26 -2.33
C ASP A 115 1.30 14.11 -1.24
N THR A 116 0.78 15.29 -1.58
CA THR A 116 0.06 16.16 -0.64
C THR A 116 -1.17 15.47 -0.06
N ASP A 117 -1.72 14.51 -0.80
CA ASP A 117 -2.77 13.60 -0.33
C ASP A 117 -2.20 12.42 0.51
N SER A 118 -0.95 12.50 0.99
CA SER A 118 -0.28 11.52 1.87
C SER A 118 0.61 12.25 2.90
N PRO A 119 0.05 13.12 3.76
CA PRO A 119 0.81 13.97 4.70
C PRO A 119 1.62 13.19 5.76
N GLN A 120 1.45 11.86 5.80
CA GLN A 120 2.05 10.93 6.74
C GLN A 120 3.58 10.87 6.65
N VAL A 121 4.17 11.21 5.50
CA VAL A 121 5.62 11.09 5.27
C VAL A 121 6.38 12.31 5.79
N THR A 122 5.74 13.47 5.88
CA THR A 122 6.35 14.71 6.40
C THR A 122 6.67 14.67 7.90
N MET A 123 6.20 13.67 8.66
CA MET A 123 6.55 13.49 10.07
C MET A 123 7.81 12.64 10.33
N SER A 124 8.86 12.77 9.51
CA SER A 124 10.17 12.22 9.87
C SER A 124 11.33 13.02 9.26
N SER A 125 11.59 14.19 9.82
CA SER A 125 12.99 14.64 9.94
C SER A 125 13.60 13.82 11.08
N LEU A 126 14.01 12.58 10.81
CA LEU A 126 14.98 11.91 11.68
C LEU A 126 16.29 12.69 11.52
N SER A 127 16.53 13.62 12.45
CA SER A 127 17.87 14.16 12.69
C SER A 127 18.75 12.98 13.05
N THR A 128 19.43 12.45 12.05
CA THR A 128 20.41 11.40 12.26
C THR A 128 21.66 12.12 12.72
N ASN A 129 21.73 12.42 14.02
CA ASN A 129 23.02 12.64 14.66
C ASN A 129 23.75 11.29 14.62
N THR A 130 24.31 10.94 13.48
CA THR A 130 25.37 9.93 13.41
C THR A 130 26.52 10.48 14.25
N SER A 131 26.60 10.09 15.52
CA SER A 131 27.89 10.12 16.21
C SER A 131 28.76 9.11 15.49
N ILE A 132 29.72 9.59 14.73
CA ILE A 132 30.83 8.76 14.24
C ILE A 132 31.49 8.24 15.52
N VAL A 133 31.26 6.97 15.84
CA VAL A 133 32.03 6.29 16.87
C VAL A 133 33.42 6.16 16.28
N ASP A 134 34.33 6.95 16.85
CA ASP A 134 35.73 7.00 16.45
C ASP A 134 36.32 5.59 16.49
N VAL A 135 36.89 5.16 15.37
CA VAL A 135 37.42 3.81 15.12
C VAL A 135 38.79 3.69 15.81
N VAL A 136 38.82 3.85 17.14
CA VAL A 136 39.99 3.55 17.96
C VAL A 136 39.55 3.07 19.35
N THR A 137 38.86 1.93 19.42
CA THR A 137 38.85 1.13 20.64
C THR A 137 39.13 -0.33 20.31
N ASP A 138 40.24 -0.79 20.86
CA ASP A 138 40.99 -2.01 20.60
C ASP A 138 40.32 -3.25 21.21
N GLU A 139 39.09 -3.56 20.79
CA GLU A 139 38.29 -4.62 21.43
C GLU A 139 37.51 -5.50 20.43
N PHE A 140 38.21 -6.03 19.41
CA PHE A 140 37.73 -7.19 18.65
C PHE A 140 38.88 -8.18 18.45
N LYS A 141 39.25 -8.88 19.52
CA LYS A 141 40.09 -10.08 19.41
C LYS A 141 39.25 -11.31 19.69
N TYR A 142 39.38 -12.27 18.76
CA TYR A 142 38.99 -13.68 18.83
C TYR A 142 37.57 -14.05 18.36
N GLN A 143 37.42 -14.23 17.05
CA GLN A 143 36.67 -15.37 16.52
C GLN A 143 37.61 -16.17 15.59
N ARG A 144 38.22 -17.23 16.12
CA ARG A 144 38.81 -18.29 15.31
C ARG A 144 37.67 -19.24 14.92
N ILE A 145 37.47 -19.44 13.63
CA ILE A 145 36.68 -20.56 13.12
C ILE A 145 37.68 -21.69 12.91
N GLU A 146 37.65 -22.71 13.77
CA GLU A 146 38.33 -23.98 13.49
C GLU A 146 37.44 -24.77 12.53
N SER A 147 37.97 -25.03 11.33
CA SER A 147 37.51 -26.11 10.48
C SER A 147 38.50 -27.27 10.65
N GLU A 148 38.09 -28.34 11.30
CA GLU A 148 38.75 -29.65 11.18
C GLU A 148 37.98 -30.51 10.16
N GLU A 149 38.74 -31.33 9.44
CA GLU A 149 38.44 -32.07 8.20
C GLU A 149 37.24 -33.04 8.25
#